data_AF-A0A969C225-F1
#
_entry.id   AF-A0A969C225-F1
#
_cell.length_a   1.000
_cell.length_b   1.000
_cell.length_c   1.000
_cell.angle_alpha   90.00
_cell.angle_beta   90.00
_cell.angle_gamma   90.00
#
_symmetry.space_group_name_H-M   'P 1'
#
loop_
_entity.id
_entity.type
_entity.pdbx_description
1 polymer ?
#
loop_
_entity_poly.entity_id
_entity_poly.type
_entity_poly.pdbx_seq_one_letter_code
_entity_poly.pdbx_strand_id
1 'polypeptide(L)' 'MRKIRTAKKRHNERKLPQKNIDMSIGDRIKTIRENERLSQEKFAKELQISKRALINWEKTKQNQPLTYS' A
#
# COMPACT_ATOMS: atom_id res chain seq x y z
N MET A 1 -10.09 34.50 32.61
CA MET A 1 -9.91 33.02 32.62
C MET A 1 -9.46 32.56 31.23
N ARG A 2 -8.30 31.89 31.13
CA ARG A 2 -7.79 31.35 29.85
C ARG A 2 -8.52 30.03 29.57
N LYS A 3 -9.19 29.91 28.42
CA LYS A 3 -9.67 28.62 27.91
C LYS A 3 -8.71 28.13 26.82
N ILE A 4 -8.38 26.85 26.94
CA ILE A 4 -7.22 26.15 26.36
C ILE A 4 -7.34 26.08 24.83
N ARG A 5 -6.26 26.43 24.13
CA ARG A 5 -6.10 26.23 22.70
C ARG A 5 -5.88 24.74 22.45
N THR A 6 -6.94 24.00 22.16
CA THR A 6 -6.82 22.58 21.81
C THR A 6 -6.30 22.47 20.38
N ALA A 7 -5.10 21.90 20.23
CA ALA A 7 -4.47 21.64 18.94
C ALA A 7 -5.39 20.77 18.07
N LYS A 8 -5.80 21.30 16.91
CA LYS A 8 -6.55 20.55 15.90
C LYS A 8 -5.63 19.44 15.38
N LYS A 9 -6.00 18.20 15.72
CA LYS A 9 -5.33 16.93 15.43
C LYS A 9 -4.74 16.95 14.01
N ARG A 10 -3.41 16.78 13.94
CA ARG A 10 -2.63 16.85 12.69
C ARG A 10 -3.10 15.77 11.71
N HIS A 11 -3.03 16.15 10.44
CA HIS A 11 -3.39 15.41 9.23
C HIS A 11 -3.14 13.90 9.25
N ASN A 12 -4.04 13.22 8.53
CA ASN A 12 -3.81 11.96 7.83
C ASN A 12 -4.18 10.67 8.59
N GLU A 13 -5.42 10.60 9.08
CA GLU A 13 -6.13 9.32 9.15
C GLU A 13 -6.38 8.84 7.70
N ARG A 14 -5.38 8.17 7.10
CA ARG A 14 -5.57 7.39 5.86
C ARG A 14 -6.53 6.25 6.21
N LYS A 15 -7.83 6.54 6.24
CA LYS A 15 -8.84 5.49 6.16
C LYS A 15 -8.60 4.82 4.81
N LEU A 16 -7.98 3.63 4.82
CA LEU A 16 -7.98 2.78 3.63
C LEU A 16 -9.44 2.64 3.22
N PRO A 17 -9.81 2.94 1.95
CA PRO A 17 -11.17 2.72 1.51
C PRO A 17 -11.49 1.24 1.72
N GLN A 18 -12.49 0.96 2.54
CA GLN A 18 -13.03 -0.39 2.69
C GLN A 18 -13.75 -0.76 1.40
N LYS A 19 -12.98 -1.12 0.37
CA LYS A 19 -13.43 -1.83 -0.82
C LYS A 19 -12.71 -3.18 -0.81
N ASN A 20 -13.17 -4.06 0.06
CA ASN A 20 -12.87 -5.47 -0.10
C ASN A 20 -13.70 -6.00 -1.27
N ILE A 21 -13.04 -6.66 -2.21
CA ILE A 21 -13.47 -7.76 -3.10
C ILE A 21 -12.59 -7.61 -4.37
N ASP A 22 -11.65 -8.54 -4.53
CA ASP A 22 -10.77 -8.76 -5.70
C ASP A 22 -9.54 -7.86 -5.89
N MET A 23 -8.79 -7.55 -4.82
CA MET A 23 -7.41 -7.08 -4.99
C MET A 23 -6.47 -8.26 -5.28
N SER A 24 -5.79 -8.21 -6.42
CA SER A 24 -4.77 -9.22 -6.75
C SER A 24 -3.55 -9.09 -5.83
N ILE A 25 -2.71 -10.14 -5.80
CA ILE A 25 -1.41 -10.08 -5.12
C ILE A 25 -0.57 -8.91 -5.65
N GLY A 26 -0.61 -8.65 -6.96
CA GLY A 26 0.08 -7.52 -7.57
C GLY A 26 -0.39 -6.17 -7.04
N ASP A 27 -1.70 -5.98 -6.88
CA ASP A 27 -2.27 -4.76 -6.31
C ASP A 27 -1.85 -4.54 -4.86
N ARG A 28 -1.75 -5.63 -4.07
CA ARG A 28 -1.27 -5.58 -2.68
C ARG A 28 0.18 -5.14 -2.60
N ILE A 29 1.05 -5.72 -3.43
CA ILE A 29 2.48 -5.37 -3.51
C ILE A 29 2.62 -3.89 -3.87
N LYS A 30 1.88 -3.44 -4.90
CA LYS A 30 1.85 -2.05 -5.34
C LYS A 30 1.39 -1.10 -4.23
N THR A 31 0.33 -1.47 -3.52
CA THR A 31 -0.23 -0.66 -2.41
C THR A 31 0.78 -0.48 -1.30
N ILE A 32 1.49 -1.53 -0.90
CA ILE A 32 2.55 -1.47 0.12
C ILE A 32 3.65 -0.51 -0.34
N ARG A 33 4.14 -0.66 -1.57
CA ARG A 33 5.19 0.21 -2.12
C ARG A 33 4.79 1.69 -2.11
N GLU A 34 3.56 2.00 -2.53
CA GLU A 34 3.05 3.37 -2.62
C GLU A 34 2.79 3.97 -1.24
N ASN A 35 2.36 3.17 -0.27
CA ASN A 35 2.20 3.60 1.12
C ASN A 35 3.53 4.05 1.74
N GLU A 36 4.61 3.33 1.42
CA GLU A 36 6.00 3.65 1.79
C GLU A 36 6.63 4.75 0.90
N ARG A 37 5.90 5.25 -0.10
CA ARG A 37 6.35 6.28 -1.05
C ARG A 37 7.63 5.90 -1.80
N LEU A 38 7.81 4.61 -2.11
CA LEU A 38 8.98 4.11 -2.81
C LEU A 38 8.73 4.02 -4.33
N SER A 39 9.76 4.34 -5.11
CA SER A 39 9.76 4.02 -6.54
C SER A 39 9.91 2.51 -6.74
N GLN A 40 9.48 1.98 -7.89
CA GLN A 40 9.69 0.57 -8.23
C GLN A 40 11.18 0.18 -8.20
N GLU A 41 12.06 1.09 -8.63
CA GLU A 41 13.51 0.88 -8.57
C GLU A 41 14.01 0.72 -7.13
N LYS A 42 13.61 1.62 -6.23
CA LYS A 42 14.03 1.58 -4.83
C LYS A 42 13.46 0.36 -4.12
N PHE A 43 12.17 0.09 -4.32
CA PHE A 43 11.52 -1.07 -3.69
C PHE A 43 12.09 -2.41 -4.18
N ALA A 44 12.41 -2.53 -5.47
CA ALA A 44 13.07 -3.72 -6.01
C ALA A 44 14.47 -3.91 -5.41
N LYS A 45 15.24 -2.82 -5.20
CA LYS A 45 16.55 -2.86 -4.53
C LYS A 45 16.44 -3.34 -3.09
N GLU A 46 15.47 -2.83 -2.31
CA GLU A 46 15.25 -3.28 -0.92
C GLU A 46 14.90 -4.78 -0.86
N LEU A 47 14.14 -5.27 -1.85
CA LEU A 47 13.77 -6.68 -1.98
C LEU A 47 14.85 -7.56 -2.64
N GLN A 48 15.98 -6.98 -3.06
CA GLN A 48 17.06 -7.66 -3.78
C GLN A 48 16.60 -8.39 -5.05
N ILE A 49 15.62 -7.83 -5.75
CA ILE A 49 15.12 -8.34 -7.04
C ILE A 49 15.35 -7.32 -8.16
N SER A 50 15.27 -7.79 -9.41
CA SER A 50 15.27 -6.85 -10.54
C SER A 50 13.99 -6.01 -10.56
N LYS A 51 14.10 -4.75 -11.00
CA LYS A 51 12.92 -3.89 -11.25
C LYS A 51 11.90 -4.56 -12.19
N ARG A 52 12.37 -5.32 -13.17
CA ARG A 52 11.51 -6.05 -14.12
C ARG A 52 10.70 -7.15 -13.43
N ALA A 53 11.30 -7.86 -12.47
CA ALA A 53 10.58 -8.84 -11.65
C ALA A 53 9.48 -8.15 -10.83
N LEU A 54 9.79 -7.02 -10.17
CA LEU A 54 8.79 -6.26 -9.42
C LEU A 54 7.63 -5.78 -10.30
N ILE A 55 7.91 -5.24 -11.49
CA ILE A 55 6.86 -4.81 -12.43
C ILE A 55 5.95 -5.99 -12.82
N ASN A 56 6.53 -7.17 -13.05
CA ASN A 56 5.75 -8.37 -13.36
C ASN A 56 4.89 -8.79 -12.17
N TRP A 57 5.43 -8.73 -10.94
CA TRP A 57 4.68 -9.04 -9.72
C TRP A 57 3.49 -8.08 -9.54
N GLU A 58 3.70 -6.77 -9.68
CA GLU A 58 2.64 -5.76 -9.56
C GLU A 58 1.58 -5.88 -10.66
N LYS A 59 1.94 -6.40 -11.84
CA LYS A 59 0.99 -6.65 -12.94
C LYS A 59 0.25 -7.99 -12.83
N THR A 60 0.65 -8.87 -11.93
CA THR A 60 0.08 -10.22 -11.83
C THR A 60 -1.33 -10.15 -11.24
N LYS A 61 -2.33 -10.42 -12.08
CA LYS A 61 -3.76 -10.42 -11.73
C LYS A 61 -4.27 -11.80 -11.29
N GLN A 62 -3.50 -12.56 -10.52
CA GLN A 62 -4.04 -13.82 -10.00
C GLN A 62 -5.20 -13.50 -9.04
N ASN A 63 -6.42 -13.66 -9.57
CA ASN A 63 -7.69 -13.63 -8.86
C ASN A 63 -7.72 -14.85 -7.94
N GLN A 64 -7.11 -14.73 -6.77
CA GLN A 64 -7.45 -15.61 -5.66
C GLN A 64 -8.12 -14.74 -4.61
N PRO A 65 -9.46 -14.80 -4.48
CA PRO A 65 -10.11 -14.21 -3.32
C PRO A 65 -9.49 -14.85 -2.08
N LEU A 66 -9.13 -14.02 -1.10
CA LEU A 66 -8.69 -14.48 0.22
C LEU A 66 -9.87 -15.21 0.87
N THR A 67 -9.99 -16.50 0.60
CA THR A 67 -10.91 -17.37 1.31
C THR A 67 -10.23 -17.76 2.62
N TYR A 68 -10.77 -17.27 3.73
CA TYR A 68 -10.40 -17.78 5.04
C TYR A 68 -11.09 -19.15 5.18
N SER A 69 -10.29 -20.22 5.34
CA SER A 69 -10.77 -21.59 5.64
C SER A 69 -10.91 -21.77 7.14
#